data_AF-A0A3M5DT46-F1
#
_entry.id   AF-A0A3M5DT46-F1
#
_cell.length_a   1.000
_cell.length_b   1.000
_cell.length_c   1.000
_cell.angle_alpha   90.00
_cell.angle_beta   90.00
_cell.angle_gamma   90.00
#
_symmetry.space_group_name_H-M   'P 1'
#
loop_
_entity.id
_entity.type
_entity.pdbx_description
1 polymer ?
#
loop_
_entity_poly.entity_id
_entity_poly.type
_entity_poly.pdbx_seq_one_letter_code
_entity_poly.pdbx_strand_id
1 'polypeptide(L)' 'MAFGVPFIANPDLVERLRQGAELNPPRPETFYTGGTEGYLDYPTLA' A
#
# COMPACT_ATOMS: atom_id res chain seq x y z
N MET A 1 12.34 13.12 -1.17
CA MET A 1 12.35 11.66 -1.36
C MET A 1 10.94 11.25 -1.79
N ALA A 2 10.79 10.32 -2.73
CA ALA A 2 9.48 9.86 -3.21
C ALA A 2 9.38 8.33 -3.06
N PHE A 3 8.18 7.81 -2.77
CA PHE A 3 7.93 6.38 -2.59
C PHE A 3 6.94 5.88 -3.65
N GLY A 4 7.30 4.79 -4.34
CA GLY A 4 6.45 4.15 -5.36
C GLY A 4 5.66 2.98 -4.77
N VAL A 5 6.21 1.77 -4.88
CA VAL A 5 5.61 0.51 -4.41
C VAL A 5 5.03 0.57 -2.98
N PRO A 6 5.69 1.19 -1.99
CA PRO A 6 5.12 1.29 -0.64
C PRO A 6 3.78 2.05 -0.62
N PHE A 7 3.60 3.06 -1.47
CA PHE A 7 2.37 3.84 -1.56
C PHE A 7 1.23 3.09 -2.28
N ILE A 8 1.57 2.17 -3.20
CA ILE A 8 0.56 1.30 -3.85
C ILE A 8 -0.08 0.39 -2.80
N ALA A 9 0.75 -0.22 -1.94
CA ALA A 9 0.28 -1.19 -0.94
C ALA A 9 -0.26 -0.58 0.35
N ASN A 10 0.02 0.69 0.61
CA ASN A 10 -0.32 1.36 1.87
C ASN A 10 -0.97 2.73 1.58
N PRO A 11 -2.30 2.80 1.50
CA PRO A 11 -2.99 4.07 1.30
C PRO A 11 -2.73 5.06 2.45
N ASP A 12 -2.38 4.55 3.63
CA ASP A 12 -2.07 5.28 4.86
C ASP A 12 -0.56 5.28 5.20
N LEU A 13 0.32 5.13 4.19
CA LEU A 13 1.77 5.01 4.36
C LEU A 13 2.37 6.08 5.31
N VAL A 14 1.88 7.31 5.23
CA VAL A 14 2.37 8.42 6.07
C VAL A 14 2.14 8.13 7.56
N GLU A 15 0.96 7.63 7.93
CA GLU A 15 0.65 7.30 9.32
C GLU A 15 1.46 6.10 9.81
N ARG A 16 1.64 5.07 8.97
CA ARG A 16 2.49 3.93 9.31
C ARG A 16 3.92 4.34 9.59
N LEU A 17 4.50 5.18 8.73
CA LEU A 17 5.85 5.71 8.93
C LEU A 17 5.95 6.59 10.18
N ARG A 18 4.92 7.40 10.48
CA ARG A 18 4.88 8.23 11.68
C ARG A 18 4.82 7.40 12.97
N GLN A 19 4.10 6.29 12.94
CA GLN A 19 3.88 5.40 14.10
C GLN A 19 4.93 4.29 14.20
N GLY A 20 5.78 4.11 13.19
CA GLY A 20 6.69 2.96 13.09
C GLY A 20 5.96 1.63 12.93
N ALA A 21 4.75 1.66 12.36
CA ALA A 21 3.92 0.48 12.16
C ALA A 21 4.40 -0.35 10.95
N GLU A 22 4.10 -1.64 10.95
CA GLU A 22 4.42 -2.52 9.82
C GLU A 22 3.69 -2.07 8.55
N LEU A 23 4.32 -2.29 7.40
CA LEU A 23 3.73 -2.01 6.09
C LEU A 23 3.02 -3.25 5.54
N ASN A 24 1.94 -3.02 4.81
CA ASN A 24 1.30 -4.08 4.04
C ASN A 24 2.29 -4.65 3.01
N PRO A 25 2.32 -5.99 2.83
CA PRO A 25 3.11 -6.59 1.78
C PRO A 25 2.54 -6.20 0.41
N PRO A 26 3.38 -5.76 -0.55
CA PRO A 26 2.92 -5.50 -1.90
C PRO A 26 2.49 -6.79 -2.61
N ARG A 27 1.54 -6.67 -3.54
CA ARG A 27 1.14 -7.72 -4.50
C ARG A 27 1.51 -7.33 -5.94
N PRO A 28 2.77 -7.48 -6.37
CA PRO A 28 3.23 -7.05 -7.69
C PRO A 28 2.44 -7.61 -8.87
N GLU A 29 1.91 -8.82 -8.73
CA GLU A 29 1.06 -9.51 -9.70
C GLU A 29 -0.20 -8.72 -10.05
N THR A 30 -0.65 -7.84 -9.16
CA THR A 30 -1.87 -7.03 -9.33
C THR A 30 -1.61 -5.56 -9.70
N PHE A 31 -0.34 -5.15 -9.81
CA PHE A 31 -0.01 -3.72 -10.00
C PHE A 31 -0.48 -3.11 -11.31
N TYR A 32 -0.70 -3.94 -12.33
CA TYR A 32 -1.07 -3.49 -13.68
C TYR A 32 -2.23 -4.32 -14.25
N THR A 33 -2.99 -4.96 -13.38
CA THR A 33 -4.18 -5.74 -13.75
C THR A 33 -5.41 -4.83 -13.77
N GLY A 34 -6.34 -5.08 -14.71
CA GLY A 34 -7.63 -4.40 -14.70
C GLY A 34 -8.52 -4.94 -13.60
N GLY A 35 -8.93 -4.10 -12.64
CA GLY A 35 -9.79 -4.48 -11.54
C GLY A 35 -9.57 -3.64 -10.28
N THR A 36 -10.27 -3.99 -9.19
CA THR A 36 -10.11 -3.34 -7.88
C THR A 36 -9.09 -4.04 -6.98
N GLU A 37 -8.81 -5.31 -7.27
CA GLU A 37 -7.86 -6.15 -6.52
C GLU A 37 -6.43 -5.60 -6.67
N GLY A 38 -5.75 -5.39 -5.56
CA GLY A 38 -4.41 -4.79 -5.53
C GLY A 38 -4.35 -3.31 -5.89
N TYR A 39 -5.49 -2.63 -5.99
CA TYR A 39 -5.59 -1.21 -6.31
C TYR A 39 -6.35 -0.42 -5.25
N LEU A 40 -7.54 -0.88 -4.87
CA LEU A 40 -8.42 -0.18 -3.92
C LEU A 40 -8.69 -0.97 -2.64
N ASP A 41 -8.14 -2.17 -2.52
CA ASP A 41 -8.47 -3.15 -1.50
C ASP A 41 -7.34 -3.39 -0.48
N TYR A 42 -6.31 -2.54 -0.49
CA TYR A 42 -5.30 -2.57 0.58
C TYR A 42 -5.87 -2.01 1.88
N PRO A 43 -5.77 -2.75 3.00
CA PRO A 43 -6.31 -2.31 4.28
C PRO A 43 -5.49 -1.15 4.87
N THR A 44 -6.18 -0.21 5.50
CA THR A 44 -5.55 0.80 6.36
C THR A 44 -5.24 0.23 7.74
N LEU A 45 -4.41 0.91 8.52
CA LEU A 45 -4.35 0.73 9.96
C LEU A 45 -5.75 0.86 10.58
N ALA A 46 -6.03 0.05 11.59
CA ALA A 46 -7.28 0.08 12.38
C ALA A 46 -7.25 1.16 13.46
#